data_AF-A0AAN6JXE9-F1
#
_entry.id   AF-A0AAN6JXE9-F1
#
_cell.length_a   1.000
_cell.length_b   1.000
_cell.length_c   1.000
_cell.angle_alpha   90.00
_cell.angle_beta   90.00
_cell.angle_gamma   90.00
#
_symmetry.space_group_name_H-M   'P 1'
#
loop_
_entity.id
_entity.type
_entity.pdbx_description
1 polymer ?
#
loop_
_entity_poly.entity_id
_entity_poly.type
_entity_poly.pdbx_seq_one_letter_code
_entity_poly.pdbx_strand_id
1 'polypeptide(L)' 'MILPTSKEEDKNLKKRYAVFNHDGTLAELKGFEIKRRGELKLIKIFQQQIFKFFLEGDTLEATYGAVARVADKWLD' A
#
# COMPACT_ATOMS: atom_id res chain seq x y z
N MET A 1 -6.27 8.28 0.46
CA MET A 1 -6.70 7.11 -0.34
C MET A 1 -5.54 6.72 -1.25
N ILE A 2 -5.28 5.43 -1.43
CA ILE A 2 -4.18 4.90 -2.23
C ILE A 2 -4.76 3.97 -3.31
N LEU A 3 -4.34 4.20 -4.55
CA LEU A 3 -4.71 3.43 -5.74
C LEU A 3 -3.44 2.87 -6.38
N PRO A 4 -3.32 1.55 -6.59
CA PRO A 4 -2.20 0.97 -7.33
C PRO A 4 -2.44 1.10 -8.84
N THR A 5 -1.35 1.12 -9.61
CA THR A 5 -1.39 1.11 -11.08
C THR A 5 -0.88 -0.22 -11.65
N SER A 6 -1.21 -0.49 -12.92
CA SER A 6 -0.71 -1.67 -13.64
C SER A 6 0.77 -1.53 -13.97
N LYS A 7 1.42 -2.66 -14.24
CA LYS A 7 2.76 -2.68 -14.87
C LYS A 7 2.68 -2.44 -16.38
N GLU A 8 1.55 -2.76 -16.99
CA GLU A 8 1.31 -2.57 -18.42
C GLU A 8 0.81 -1.15 -18.69
N GLU A 9 1.34 -0.51 -19.71
CA GLU A 9 0.89 0.80 -20.20
C GLU A 9 -0.60 0.78 -20.55
N ASP A 10 -1.29 1.89 -20.31
CA ASP A 10 -2.73 2.08 -20.53
C ASP A 10 -3.67 1.08 -19.85
N LYS A 11 -3.17 0.30 -18.88
CA LYS A 11 -4.01 -0.58 -18.05
C LYS A 11 -4.09 -0.08 -16.62
N ASN A 12 -5.31 -0.13 -16.07
CA ASN A 12 -5.57 0.18 -14.67
C ASN A 12 -5.94 -1.07 -13.89
N LEU A 13 -5.46 -1.16 -12.64
CA LEU A 13 -5.87 -2.21 -11.73
C LEU A 13 -7.25 -1.88 -11.14
N LYS A 14 -8.28 -2.55 -11.67
CA LYS A 14 -9.64 -2.38 -11.15
C LYS A 14 -9.80 -3.06 -9.78
N LYS A 15 -10.66 -2.48 -8.93
CA LYS A 15 -11.08 -3.03 -7.62
C LYS A 15 -9.94 -3.21 -6.60
N ARG A 16 -8.85 -2.44 -6.71
CA ARG A 16 -7.77 -2.41 -5.72
C ARG A 16 -7.62 -1.01 -5.16
N TYR A 17 -7.84 -0.83 -3.86
CA TYR A 17 -7.69 0.47 -3.19
C TYR A 17 -7.61 0.33 -1.66
N ALA A 18 -6.96 1.31 -1.04
CA ALA A 18 -6.87 1.47 0.41
C ALA A 18 -7.37 2.86 0.82
N VAL A 19 -8.27 2.91 1.78
CA VAL A 19 -8.85 4.15 2.32
C VAL A 19 -8.60 4.18 3.82
N PHE A 20 -8.21 5.35 4.31
CA PHE A 20 -7.94 5.61 5.73
C PHE A 20 -8.91 6.66 6.24
N ASN A 21 -9.29 6.53 7.50
CA ASN A 21 -10.02 7.53 8.25
C ASN A 21 -9.09 8.68 8.65
N HIS A 22 -9.68 9.80 9.10
CA HIS A 22 -8.93 10.96 9.59
C HIS A 22 -8.11 10.68 10.85
N ASP A 23 -8.50 9.66 11.64
CA ASP A 23 -7.75 9.19 12.82
C ASP A 23 -6.58 8.25 12.46
N GLY A 24 -6.34 8.01 11.16
CA GLY A 24 -5.30 7.13 10.65
C GLY A 24 -5.65 5.64 10.68
N THR A 25 -6.86 5.27 11.11
CA THR A 25 -7.31 3.87 11.05
C THR A 25 -7.68 3.46 9.63
N LEU A 26 -7.48 2.18 9.30
CA LEU A 26 -7.81 1.64 7.98
C LEU A 26 -9.32 1.50 7.84
N ALA A 27 -9.93 2.34 6.99
CA ALA A 27 -11.37 2.36 6.76
C ALA A 27 -11.81 1.25 5.80
N GLU A 28 -11.16 1.15 4.64
CA GLU A 28 -11.48 0.15 3.64
C GLU A 28 -10.20 -0.36 2.96
N LEU A 29 -10.16 -1.66 2.70
CA LEU A 29 -9.07 -2.29 1.97
C LEU A 29 -9.63 -3.37 1.05
N LYS A 30 -9.46 -3.16 -0.26
CA LYS A 30 -10.08 -3.99 -1.30
C LYS A 30 -9.07 -4.48 -2.31
N GLY A 31 -9.22 -5.73 -2.73
CA GLY A 31 -8.48 -6.34 -3.84
C GLY A 31 -7.00 -6.66 -3.59
N PHE A 32 -6.42 -6.18 -2.49
CA PHE A 32 -5.04 -6.50 -2.10
C PHE A 32 -4.89 -7.91 -1.51
N GLU A 33 -3.70 -8.47 -1.70
CA GLU A 33 -3.29 -9.82 -1.34
C GLU A 33 -3.47 -10.12 0.16
N ILE A 34 -3.30 -9.10 1.02
CA ILE A 34 -3.61 -9.19 2.46
C ILE A 34 -5.04 -9.68 2.78
N LYS A 35 -6.04 -9.35 1.93
CA LYS A 35 -7.44 -9.80 2.09
C LYS A 35 -7.75 -11.11 1.36
N ARG A 36 -6.81 -11.63 0.55
CA ARG A 36 -7.01 -12.84 -0.26
C ARG A 36 -6.49 -14.09 0.48
N ARG A 37 -7.11 -15.24 0.20
CA ARG A 37 -6.66 -16.55 0.68
C ARG A 37 -5.62 -17.12 -0.29
N GLY A 38 -4.60 -17.82 0.22
CA GLY A 38 -3.59 -18.50 -0.59
C GLY A 38 -2.44 -17.63 -1.10
N GLU A 39 -2.43 -16.33 -0.83
CA GLU A 39 -1.34 -15.43 -1.26
C GLU A 39 -0.07 -15.63 -0.43
N LEU A 40 1.08 -15.27 -1.02
CA LEU A 40 2.39 -15.35 -0.38
C LEU A 40 2.40 -14.57 0.93
N LYS A 41 2.69 -15.27 2.05
CA LYS A 41 2.68 -14.68 3.40
C LYS A 41 3.55 -13.44 3.51
N LEU A 42 4.72 -13.44 2.84
CA LEU A 42 5.64 -12.30 2.75
C LEU A 42 4.92 -11.03 2.26
N ILE A 43 4.24 -11.12 1.11
CA ILE A 43 3.51 -10.00 0.51
C ILE A 43 2.39 -9.50 1.42
N LYS A 44 1.69 -10.42 2.10
CA LYS A 44 0.63 -10.04 3.04
C LYS A 44 1.16 -9.21 4.20
N ILE A 45 2.32 -9.60 4.76
CA ILE A 45 2.95 -8.87 5.87
C ILE A 45 3.50 -7.54 5.38
N PHE A 46 4.19 -7.52 4.24
CA PHE A 46 4.68 -6.30 3.60
C PHE A 46 3.56 -5.28 3.38
N GLN A 47 2.44 -5.70 2.77
CA GLN A 47 1.28 -4.86 2.54
C GLN A 47 0.68 -4.33 3.85
N GLN A 48 0.61 -5.16 4.88
CA GLN A 48 0.09 -4.73 6.19
C GLN A 48 0.94 -3.62 6.82
N GLN A 49 2.26 -3.68 6.63
CA GLN A 49 3.18 -2.67 7.16
C GLN A 49 3.16 -1.40 6.31
N ILE A 50 3.40 -1.52 5.00
CA ILE A 50 3.64 -0.37 4.11
C ILE A 50 2.45 0.60 4.05
N PHE A 51 1.21 0.11 4.17
CA PHE A 51 0.03 0.98 4.06
C PHE A 51 -0.01 2.08 5.13
N LYS A 52 0.50 1.82 6.34
CA LYS A 52 0.52 2.83 7.41
C LYS A 52 1.48 3.98 7.12
N PHE A 53 2.58 3.69 6.42
CA PHE A 53 3.60 4.69 6.08
C PHE A 53 3.15 5.65 4.98
N PHE A 54 2.08 5.33 4.25
CA PHE A 54 1.43 6.29 3.34
C PHE A 54 0.73 7.44 4.07
N LEU A 55 0.62 7.39 5.40
CA LEU A 55 0.09 8.48 6.23
C LEU A 55 1.20 9.35 6.82
N GLU A 56 2.47 9.02 6.58
CA GLU A 56 3.61 9.82 7.04
C GLU A 56 4.00 10.88 5.99
N GLY A 57 4.50 12.02 6.46
CA GLY A 57 4.98 13.12 5.63
C GLY A 57 3.92 14.18 5.31
N ASP A 58 4.36 15.43 5.23
CA ASP A 58 3.50 16.59 4.94
C ASP A 58 3.46 16.95 3.45
N THR A 59 4.33 16.35 2.63
CA THR A 59 4.36 16.47 1.17
C THR A 59 4.35 15.10 0.51
N LEU A 60 3.97 15.06 -0.77
CA LEU A 60 3.94 13.82 -1.55
C LEU A 60 5.32 13.16 -1.61
N GLU A 61 6.38 13.94 -1.78
CA GLU A 61 7.77 13.48 -1.81
C GLU A 61 8.17 12.87 -0.46
N ALA A 62 7.80 13.51 0.65
CA ALA A 62 8.09 13.02 1.99
C ALA A 62 7.36 11.70 2.27
N THR A 63 6.09 11.59 1.84
CA THR A 63 5.32 10.34 1.95
C THR A 63 5.96 9.21 1.16
N TYR A 64 6.32 9.44 -0.10
CA TYR A 64 7.01 8.41 -0.89
C TYR A 64 8.39 8.08 -0.33
N GLY A 65 9.11 9.05 0.24
CA GLY A 65 10.37 8.80 0.96
C GLY A 65 10.17 7.90 2.19
N ALA A 66 9.11 8.11 2.97
CA ALA A 66 8.79 7.26 4.12
C ALA A 66 8.46 5.82 3.70
N VAL A 67 7.65 5.68 2.65
CA VAL A 67 7.28 4.39 2.05
C VAL A 67 8.50 3.67 1.48
N ALA A 68 9.40 4.38 0.79
CA ALA A 68 10.62 3.83 0.20
C ALA A 68 11.53 3.20 1.25
N ARG A 69 11.76 3.87 2.40
CA ARG A 69 12.57 3.30 3.50
C ARG A 69 12.06 1.96 4.00
N VAL A 70 10.75 1.74 3.98
CA VAL A 70 10.16 0.46 4.36
C VAL A 70 10.35 -0.56 3.26
N ALA A 71 10.17 -0.16 1.99
CA ALA A 71 10.44 -1.04 0.86
C ALA A 71 11.89 -1.54 0.85
N ASP A 72 12.87 -0.66 1.08
CA ASP A 72 14.29 -1.00 1.09
C ASP A 72 14.62 -2.04 2.18
N LYS A 73 14.05 -1.90 3.39
CA LYS A 73 14.21 -2.89 4.48
C LYS A 73 13.68 -4.29 4.15
N TRP A 74 12.78 -4.42 3.18
CA TRP A 74 12.25 -5.71 2.72
C TRP A 74 13.03 -6.26 1.52
N LEU A 75 13.91 -5.45 0.92
CA LEU A 75 14.82 -5.83 -0.15
C LEU A 75 16.19 -6.26 0.38
N ASP A 76 16.64 -5.66 1.49
CA ASP A 76 17.81 -6.06 2.27
C ASP A 76 17.70 -7.48 2.85
#